data_AF-A0A5C2SMK3-F1
#
_entry.id   AF-A0A5C2SMK3-F1
#
_cell.length_a   1.000
_cell.length_b   1.000
_cell.length_c   1.000
_cell.angle_alpha   90.00
_cell.angle_beta   90.00
_cell.angle_gamma   90.00
#
_symmetry.space_group_name_H-M   'P 1'
#
loop_
_entity.id
_entity.type
_entity.pdbx_description
1 polymer ?
#
loop_
_entity_poly.entity_id
_entity_poly.type
_entity_poly.pdbx_seq_one_letter_code
_entity_poly.pdbx_strand_id
1 'polypeptide(L)'
;MVDIPSGMFSAGQRISFITSERTFTFTIDRPFMPFTKSVVLLVRSQELGPDLVVLKIYDPRFLDERIPPAPSIPARPWTLAAERAAVAFPPGTYNDECQLYAELADDPKAIAERAALWEAHFISLSTECFEAEKMAYEHLCVLQGTVIPRLLLTGAILPQDERAIQPPAIVLEYIPDAISLRDVPVEAVEADLWTTLARIVDSFTT
;
A
#
# COMPACT_ATOMS: atom_id res chain seq x y z
N MET A 1 -12.61 -7.09 -7.90
CA MET A 1 -12.19 -6.94 -6.50
C MET A 1 -11.18 -8.04 -6.25
N VAL A 2 -10.01 -7.76 -5.66
CA VAL A 2 -9.06 -8.83 -5.31
C VAL A 2 -9.73 -9.63 -4.19
N ASP A 3 -10.07 -10.89 -4.46
CA ASP A 3 -10.58 -11.80 -3.42
C ASP A 3 -9.45 -12.05 -2.43
N ILE A 4 -9.58 -11.49 -1.24
CA ILE A 4 -8.66 -11.75 -0.14
C ILE A 4 -8.89 -13.19 0.31
N PRO A 5 -7.86 -14.07 0.33
CA PRO A 5 -7.95 -15.37 0.96
C PRO A 5 -8.66 -15.30 2.31
N SER A 6 -9.75 -16.05 2.47
CA SER A 6 -10.57 -16.07 3.69
C SER A 6 -9.69 -16.19 4.93
N GLY A 7 -9.76 -15.18 5.81
CA GLY A 7 -9.05 -15.15 7.08
C GLY A 7 -7.78 -14.29 7.12
N MET A 8 -7.26 -13.83 5.99
CA MET A 8 -6.09 -12.94 5.98
C MET A 8 -6.47 -11.52 6.45
N PHE A 9 -5.69 -11.00 7.40
CA PHE A 9 -5.94 -9.71 8.08
C PHE A 9 -7.23 -9.67 8.91
N SER A 10 -7.55 -10.78 9.58
CA SER A 10 -8.70 -10.85 10.47
C SER A 10 -8.46 -10.11 11.79
N ALA A 11 -9.53 -9.62 12.40
CA ALA A 11 -9.49 -9.04 13.74
C ALA A 11 -8.82 -10.01 14.74
N GLY A 12 -7.94 -9.48 15.59
CA GLY A 12 -7.17 -10.24 16.57
C GLY A 12 -5.89 -10.90 16.02
N GLN A 13 -5.71 -10.99 14.70
CA GLN A 13 -4.46 -11.47 14.11
C GLN A 13 -3.31 -10.50 14.45
N ARG A 14 -2.11 -11.04 14.64
CA ARG A 14 -0.91 -10.26 14.91
C ARG A 14 -0.05 -10.13 13.66
N ILE A 15 0.55 -8.96 13.48
CA ILE A 15 1.49 -8.65 12.40
C ILE A 15 2.78 -8.12 13.02
N SER A 16 3.91 -8.65 12.54
CA SER A 16 5.23 -8.16 12.93
C SER A 16 5.71 -7.12 11.93
N PHE A 17 6.14 -5.97 12.44
CA PHE A 17 6.61 -4.83 11.66
C PHE A 17 8.02 -4.47 12.12
N ILE A 18 8.96 -4.36 11.20
CA ILE A 18 10.36 -4.04 11.48
C ILE A 18 10.69 -2.62 11.01
N THR A 19 11.34 -1.87 11.90
CA THR A 19 11.97 -0.57 11.60
C THR A 19 13.48 -0.73 11.61
N SER A 20 14.22 0.35 11.32
CA SER A 20 15.68 0.38 11.46
C SER A 20 16.17 0.11 12.90
N GLU A 21 15.32 0.37 13.91
CA GLU A 21 15.70 0.32 15.32
C GLU A 21 15.20 -0.92 16.04
N ARG A 22 13.95 -1.32 15.77
CA ARG A 22 13.27 -2.41 16.49
C ARG A 22 12.11 -3.02 15.72
N THR A 23 11.61 -4.14 16.25
CA THR A 23 10.40 -4.80 15.78
C THR A 23 9.21 -4.43 16.68
N PHE A 24 8.06 -4.21 16.07
CA PHE A 24 6.78 -3.93 16.70
C PHE A 24 5.80 -5.06 16.39
N THR A 25 4.91 -5.36 17.35
CA THR A 25 3.79 -6.27 17.11
C THR A 25 2.47 -5.51 17.10
N PHE A 26 1.80 -5.53 15.95
CA PHE A 26 0.47 -4.97 15.79
C PHE A 26 -0.59 -6.05 15.94
N THR A 27 -1.68 -5.75 16.63
CA THR A 27 -2.89 -6.58 16.62
C THR A 27 -3.95 -5.90 15.77
N ILE A 28 -4.50 -6.62 14.80
CA ILE A 28 -5.49 -6.10 13.87
C ILE A 28 -6.82 -5.89 14.59
N ASP A 29 -7.39 -4.72 14.41
CA ASP A 29 -8.78 -4.42 14.78
C ASP A 29 -9.70 -4.77 13.62
N ARG A 30 -9.46 -4.16 12.45
CA ARG A 30 -10.19 -4.44 11.20
C ARG A 30 -9.46 -3.92 9.96
N PRO A 31 -9.72 -4.48 8.77
CA PRO A 31 -9.28 -3.89 7.51
C PRO A 31 -10.19 -2.73 7.07
N PHE A 32 -9.64 -1.81 6.27
CA PHE A 32 -10.41 -0.85 5.47
C PHE A 32 -10.49 -1.36 4.02
N MET A 33 -11.68 -1.75 3.60
CA MET A 33 -11.94 -2.39 2.31
C MET A 33 -12.65 -1.44 1.34
N PRO A 34 -12.46 -1.60 0.02
CA PRO A 34 -11.55 -2.55 -0.64
C PRO A 34 -10.09 -2.08 -0.66
N PHE A 35 -9.15 -3.01 -0.80
CA PHE A 35 -7.75 -2.68 -1.09
C PHE A 35 -7.57 -2.31 -2.56
N THR A 36 -6.78 -1.28 -2.81
CA THR A 36 -6.50 -0.75 -4.16
C THR A 36 -5.00 -0.70 -4.44
N LYS A 37 -4.26 0.14 -3.71
CA LYS A 37 -2.78 0.27 -3.83
C LYS A 37 -2.01 -0.32 -2.66
N SER A 38 -2.72 -0.54 -1.56
CA SER A 38 -2.15 -0.99 -0.29
C SER A 38 -3.22 -1.68 0.53
N VAL A 39 -2.79 -2.59 1.40
CA VAL A 39 -3.62 -3.10 2.50
C VAL A 39 -3.65 -2.03 3.58
N VAL A 40 -4.84 -1.59 3.99
CA VAL A 40 -5.02 -0.59 5.04
C VAL A 40 -5.72 -1.23 6.22
N LEU A 41 -5.08 -1.21 7.39
CA LEU A 41 -5.56 -1.88 8.60
C LEU A 41 -5.66 -0.89 9.74
N LEU A 42 -6.74 -0.97 10.51
CA LEU A 42 -6.80 -0.38 11.84
C LEU A 42 -6.17 -1.38 12.81
N VAL A 43 -5.18 -0.94 13.58
CA VAL A 43 -4.39 -1.82 14.45
C VAL A 43 -4.10 -1.15 15.80
N ARG A 44 -3.65 -1.95 16.76
CA ARG A 44 -3.14 -1.50 18.07
C ARG A 44 -1.76 -2.10 18.33
N SER A 45 -0.89 -1.37 19.01
CA SER A 45 0.43 -1.84 19.47
C SER A 45 0.67 -1.34 20.88
N GLN A 46 0.99 -2.25 21.81
CA GLN A 46 1.26 -1.89 23.21
C GLN A 46 2.50 -0.98 23.32
N GLU A 47 3.40 -1.09 22.35
CA GLU A 47 4.64 -0.33 22.23
C GLU A 47 4.41 1.12 21.77
N LEU A 48 3.28 1.43 21.13
CA LEU A 48 2.88 2.78 20.72
C LEU A 48 1.87 3.43 21.66
N GLY A 49 1.18 2.64 22.47
CA GLY A 49 0.22 3.13 23.46
C GLY A 49 -1.15 2.45 23.36
N PRO A 50 -2.15 2.96 24.08
CA PRO A 50 -3.49 2.39 24.06
C PRO A 50 -4.27 2.73 22.78
N ASP A 51 -3.84 3.76 22.05
CA ASP A 51 -4.58 4.31 20.92
C ASP A 51 -4.48 3.42 19.67
N LEU A 52 -5.52 3.47 18.85
CA LEU A 52 -5.52 2.82 17.55
C LEU A 52 -4.67 3.63 16.56
N VAL A 53 -4.05 2.92 15.62
CA VAL A 53 -3.26 3.50 14.54
C VAL A 53 -3.62 2.83 13.22
N VAL A 54 -3.34 3.50 12.11
CA VAL A 54 -3.52 2.94 10.77
C VAL A 54 -2.20 2.36 10.30
N LEU A 55 -2.18 1.06 10.00
CA LEU A 55 -1.07 0.39 9.34
C LEU A 55 -1.39 0.24 7.86
N LYS A 56 -0.55 0.82 7.00
CA LYS A 56 -0.70 0.78 5.55
C LYS A 56 0.46 -0.01 4.94
N ILE A 57 0.15 -1.16 4.33
CA ILE A 57 1.11 -2.13 3.81
C ILE A 57 1.06 -2.13 2.28
N TYR A 58 2.19 -1.87 1.64
CA TYR A 58 2.34 -1.85 0.19
C TYR A 58 2.79 -3.24 -0.27
N ASP A 59 1.87 -4.19 -0.21
CA ASP A 59 2.08 -5.56 -0.66
C ASP A 59 1.55 -5.71 -2.10
N PRO A 60 2.41 -6.04 -3.08
CA PRO A 60 2.03 -6.08 -4.48
C PRO A 60 0.90 -7.08 -4.77
N ARG A 61 0.64 -8.05 -3.88
CA ARG A 61 -0.48 -9.01 -4.00
C ARG A 61 -1.85 -8.35 -4.06
N PHE A 62 -2.00 -7.15 -3.51
CA PHE A 62 -3.29 -6.47 -3.36
C PHE A 62 -3.45 -5.26 -4.28
N LEU A 63 -2.56 -5.10 -5.25
CA LEU A 63 -2.70 -4.11 -6.30
C LEU A 63 -3.93 -4.42 -7.15
N ASP A 64 -4.81 -3.44 -7.31
CA ASP A 64 -5.98 -3.53 -8.16
C ASP A 64 -5.60 -3.66 -9.65
N GLU A 65 -4.40 -3.27 -10.05
CA GLU A 65 -3.83 -3.54 -11.38
C GLU A 65 -3.70 -5.04 -11.72
N ARG A 66 -3.77 -5.92 -10.72
CA ARG A 66 -3.84 -7.37 -10.98
C ARG A 66 -5.18 -7.82 -11.52
N ILE A 67 -6.23 -7.01 -11.33
CA ILE A 67 -7.56 -7.28 -11.86
C ILE A 67 -7.56 -6.84 -13.33
N PRO A 68 -7.77 -7.76 -14.28
CA PRO A 68 -7.75 -7.40 -15.69
C PRO A 68 -8.89 -6.42 -16.00
N PRO A 69 -8.62 -5.32 -16.72
CA PRO A 69 -9.65 -4.32 -17.04
C PRO A 69 -10.66 -4.82 -18.08
N ALA A 70 -10.34 -5.92 -18.79
CA ALA A 70 -11.22 -6.58 -19.73
C ALA A 70 -11.02 -8.11 -19.69
N PRO A 71 -12.05 -8.94 -19.97
CA PRO A 71 -11.94 -10.39 -19.98
C PRO A 71 -10.91 -10.97 -20.96
N SER A 72 -10.53 -10.20 -21.98
CA SER A 72 -9.50 -10.58 -22.97
C SER A 72 -8.08 -10.46 -22.46
N ILE A 73 -7.87 -9.76 -21.33
CA ILE A 73 -6.55 -9.58 -20.73
C ILE A 73 -6.35 -10.69 -19.69
N PRO A 74 -5.25 -11.46 -19.76
CA PRO A 74 -5.02 -12.55 -18.82
C PRO A 74 -4.89 -12.00 -17.39
N ALA A 75 -5.50 -12.69 -16.44
CA ALA A 75 -5.29 -12.43 -15.03
C ALA A 75 -3.82 -12.67 -14.65
N ARG A 76 -3.32 -11.91 -13.68
CA ARG A 76 -1.92 -11.97 -13.24
C ARG A 76 -1.84 -12.33 -11.76
N PRO A 77 -2.25 -13.56 -11.40
CA PRO A 77 -2.25 -13.98 -10.01
C PRO A 77 -0.82 -13.99 -9.47
N TRP A 78 -0.68 -13.60 -8.21
CA TRP A 78 0.58 -13.74 -7.52
C TRP A 78 0.95 -15.21 -7.36
N THR A 79 2.23 -15.53 -7.53
CA THR A 79 2.80 -16.83 -7.14
C THR A 79 4.15 -16.62 -6.48
N LEU A 80 4.47 -17.45 -5.48
CA LEU A 80 5.78 -17.41 -4.82
C LEU A 80 6.94 -17.66 -5.79
N ALA A 81 6.74 -18.51 -6.80
CA ALA A 81 7.76 -18.78 -7.82
C ALA A 81 8.06 -17.53 -8.66
N ALA A 82 7.03 -16.80 -9.10
CA ALA A 82 7.20 -15.54 -9.83
C ALA A 82 7.85 -14.48 -8.94
N GLU A 83 7.46 -14.35 -7.66
CA GLU A 83 8.05 -13.39 -6.72
C GLU A 83 9.54 -13.68 -6.48
N ARG A 84 9.92 -14.94 -6.27
CA ARG A 84 11.32 -15.34 -6.13
C ARG A 84 12.13 -15.05 -7.38
N ALA A 85 11.58 -15.33 -8.56
CA ALA A 85 12.24 -15.04 -9.83
C ALA A 85 12.33 -13.53 -10.08
N ALA A 86 11.35 -12.75 -9.62
CA ALA A 86 11.30 -11.31 -9.78
C ALA A 86 12.46 -10.59 -9.08
N VAL A 87 12.94 -11.11 -7.94
CA VAL A 87 14.10 -10.56 -7.20
C VAL A 87 15.37 -10.52 -8.05
N ALA A 88 15.47 -11.36 -9.09
CA ALA A 88 16.60 -11.35 -10.02
C ALA A 88 16.59 -10.15 -11.00
N PHE A 89 15.46 -9.44 -11.12
CA PHE A 89 15.34 -8.28 -12.00
C PHE A 89 15.64 -6.99 -11.23
N PRO A 90 16.72 -6.27 -11.55
CA PRO A 90 17.00 -4.97 -10.93
C PRO A 90 15.91 -3.93 -11.27
N PRO A 91 15.75 -2.88 -10.45
CA PRO A 91 14.94 -1.72 -10.82
C PRO A 91 15.39 -1.14 -12.17
N GLY A 92 14.43 -0.83 -13.05
CA GLY A 92 14.72 -0.36 -14.42
C GLY A 92 15.06 -1.47 -15.43
N THR A 93 14.81 -2.74 -15.10
CA THR A 93 14.98 -3.86 -16.05
C THR A 93 14.18 -3.69 -17.34
N TYR A 94 13.01 -3.05 -17.26
CA TYR A 94 12.20 -2.70 -18.43
C TYR A 94 12.22 -1.19 -18.60
N ASN A 95 12.70 -0.74 -19.77
CA ASN A 95 12.68 0.67 -20.17
C ASN A 95 11.33 1.09 -20.76
N ASP A 96 10.48 0.10 -21.07
CA ASP A 96 9.21 0.30 -21.76
C ASP A 96 8.19 -0.73 -21.27
N GLU A 97 7.04 -0.27 -20.79
CA GLU A 97 5.91 -1.10 -20.36
C GLU A 97 5.42 -2.02 -21.49
N CYS A 98 5.61 -1.65 -22.77
CA CYS A 98 5.28 -2.51 -23.90
C CYS A 98 6.03 -3.86 -23.86
N GLN A 99 7.20 -3.94 -23.21
CA GLN A 99 7.92 -5.20 -23.01
C GLN A 99 7.15 -6.21 -22.15
N LEU A 100 6.31 -5.73 -21.22
CA LEU A 100 5.47 -6.58 -20.38
C LEU A 100 4.29 -7.18 -21.15
N TYR A 101 3.88 -6.52 -22.24
CA TYR A 101 2.79 -6.94 -23.13
C TYR A 101 3.27 -7.68 -24.38
N ALA A 102 4.58 -7.86 -24.55
CA ALA A 102 5.14 -8.55 -25.70
C ALA A 102 4.62 -9.99 -25.81
N GLU A 103 4.16 -10.36 -27.01
CA GLU A 103 3.87 -11.74 -27.36
C GLU A 103 5.19 -12.52 -27.33
N LEU A 104 5.23 -13.52 -26.46
CA LEU A 104 6.30 -14.50 -26.30
C LEU A 104 5.71 -15.85 -26.69
N ALA A 105 6.59 -16.77 -27.08
CA ALA A 105 6.24 -18.13 -27.40
C ALA A 105 5.40 -18.77 -26.27
N ASP A 106 4.47 -19.64 -26.66
CA ASP A 106 3.60 -20.40 -25.74
C ASP A 106 4.34 -21.60 -25.14
N ASP A 107 5.58 -21.38 -24.69
CA ASP A 107 6.39 -22.38 -24.00
C ASP A 107 6.43 -22.11 -22.49
N PRO A 108 6.52 -23.16 -21.65
CA PRO A 108 6.46 -23.01 -20.19
C PRO A 108 7.53 -22.08 -19.61
N LYS A 109 8.70 -21.98 -20.24
CA LYS A 109 9.80 -21.14 -19.75
C LYS A 109 9.49 -19.67 -20.03
N ALA A 110 9.04 -19.33 -21.23
CA ALA A 110 8.62 -17.98 -21.59
C ALA A 110 7.45 -17.49 -20.72
N ILE A 111 6.49 -18.38 -20.40
CA ILE A 111 5.39 -18.06 -19.48
C ILE A 111 5.91 -17.74 -18.07
N ALA A 112 6.82 -18.56 -17.54
CA ALA A 112 7.40 -18.34 -16.21
C ALA A 112 8.23 -17.04 -16.14
N GLU A 113 9.02 -16.76 -17.18
CA GLU A 113 9.79 -15.51 -17.29
C GLU A 113 8.87 -14.30 -17.36
N ARG A 114 7.79 -14.35 -18.16
CA ARG A 114 6.77 -13.30 -18.21
C ARG A 114 6.10 -13.08 -16.86
N ALA A 115 5.75 -14.15 -16.15
CA ALA A 115 5.13 -14.04 -14.82
C ALA A 115 6.08 -13.33 -13.84
N ALA A 116 7.37 -13.64 -13.89
CA ALA A 116 8.40 -13.00 -13.07
C ALA A 116 8.60 -11.52 -13.44
N LEU A 117 8.57 -11.16 -14.73
CA LEU A 117 8.63 -9.77 -15.19
C LEU A 117 7.42 -8.95 -14.70
N TRP A 118 6.21 -9.50 -14.81
CA TRP A 118 5.01 -8.86 -14.26
C TRP A 118 5.10 -8.68 -12.74
N GLU A 119 5.63 -9.66 -12.03
CA GLU A 119 5.78 -9.57 -10.59
C GLU A 119 6.83 -8.50 -10.20
N ALA A 120 7.94 -8.39 -10.95
CA ALA A 120 8.90 -7.29 -10.77
C ALA A 120 8.27 -5.91 -11.03
N HIS A 121 7.38 -5.81 -12.01
CA HIS A 121 6.57 -4.60 -12.25
C HIS A 121 5.67 -4.25 -11.08
N PHE A 122 4.90 -5.21 -10.55
CA PHE A 122 4.05 -4.97 -9.39
C PHE A 122 4.84 -4.61 -8.14
N ILE A 123 6.01 -5.21 -7.92
CA ILE A 123 6.92 -4.83 -6.84
C ILE A 123 7.36 -3.36 -7.00
N SER A 124 7.83 -2.96 -8.20
CA SER A 124 8.23 -1.57 -8.47
C SER A 124 7.10 -0.59 -8.20
N LEU A 125 5.91 -0.85 -8.76
CA LEU A 125 4.75 0.01 -8.59
C LEU A 125 4.33 0.17 -7.12
N SER A 126 4.35 -0.93 -6.37
CA SER A 126 4.06 -0.93 -4.93
C SER A 126 5.10 -0.13 -4.13
N THR A 127 6.39 -0.27 -4.47
CA THR A 127 7.48 0.50 -3.86
C THR A 127 7.40 1.98 -4.21
N GLU A 128 7.08 2.33 -5.46
CA GLU A 128 6.90 3.72 -5.89
C GLU A 128 5.74 4.38 -5.15
N CYS A 129 4.62 3.68 -4.97
CA CYS A 129 3.50 4.16 -4.15
C CYS A 129 3.92 4.41 -2.69
N PHE A 130 4.68 3.50 -2.09
CA PHE A 130 5.22 3.65 -0.74
C PHE A 130 6.13 4.88 -0.62
N GLU A 131 7.13 5.00 -1.50
CA GLU A 131 8.09 6.10 -1.43
C GLU A 131 7.44 7.44 -1.72
N ALA A 132 6.51 7.52 -2.69
CA ALA A 132 5.77 8.75 -2.97
C ALA A 132 4.98 9.23 -1.76
N GLU A 133 4.26 8.33 -1.07
CA GLU A 133 3.48 8.69 0.11
C GLU A 133 4.36 9.05 1.30
N LYS A 134 5.40 8.27 1.56
CA LYS A 134 6.40 8.57 2.59
C LYS A 134 7.02 9.95 2.36
N MET A 135 7.45 10.24 1.13
CA MET A 135 8.03 11.54 0.78
C MET A 135 7.03 12.68 0.95
N ALA A 136 5.75 12.46 0.61
CA ALA A 136 4.71 13.45 0.84
C ALA A 136 4.57 13.80 2.33
N TYR A 137 4.60 12.80 3.22
CA TYR A 137 4.58 13.04 4.66
C TYR A 137 5.83 13.77 5.16
N GLU A 138 7.02 13.42 4.64
CA GLU A 138 8.27 14.11 4.99
C GLU A 138 8.25 15.59 4.56
N HIS A 139 7.78 15.89 3.35
CA HIS A 139 7.65 17.26 2.86
C HIS A 139 6.56 18.06 3.59
N LEU A 140 5.46 17.41 3.97
CA LEU A 140 4.33 18.04 4.67
C LEU A 140 4.47 17.90 6.20
N CYS A 141 5.69 17.74 6.73
CA CYS A 141 5.92 17.50 8.15
C CYS A 141 5.32 18.59 9.06
N VAL A 142 5.35 19.86 8.63
CA VAL A 142 4.79 20.99 9.40
C VAL A 142 3.27 20.96 9.53
N LEU A 143 2.59 20.15 8.71
CA LEU A 143 1.14 20.02 8.67
C LEU A 143 0.64 18.76 9.40
N GLN A 144 1.56 17.89 9.83
CA GLN A 144 1.22 16.66 10.52
C GLN A 144 0.65 16.93 11.92
N GLY A 145 -0.40 16.19 12.28
CA GLY A 145 -1.13 16.31 13.54
C GLY A 145 -2.06 17.52 13.63
N THR A 146 -2.20 18.28 12.54
CA THR A 146 -3.14 19.40 12.44
C THR A 146 -4.01 19.26 11.20
N VAL A 147 -3.39 19.31 10.02
CA VAL A 147 -4.08 19.25 8.73
C VAL A 147 -4.08 17.83 8.17
N ILE A 148 -2.96 17.12 8.30
CA ILE A 148 -2.83 15.71 7.91
C ILE A 148 -2.50 14.86 9.14
N PRO A 149 -2.84 13.56 9.17
CA PRO A 149 -2.45 12.67 10.26
C PRO A 149 -0.93 12.64 10.46
N ARG A 150 -0.45 12.30 11.67
CA ARG A 150 0.99 12.09 11.87
C ARG A 150 1.47 10.78 11.23
N LEU A 151 2.63 10.83 10.59
CA LEU A 151 3.43 9.65 10.25
C LEU A 151 4.19 9.23 11.51
N LEU A 152 3.79 8.09 12.08
CA LEU A 152 4.34 7.59 13.34
C LEU A 152 5.56 6.71 13.12
N LEU A 153 5.53 5.81 12.13
CA LEU A 153 6.62 4.90 11.81
C LEU A 153 6.69 4.60 10.31
N THR A 154 7.88 4.27 9.84
CA THR A 154 8.16 3.70 8.52
C THR A 154 8.98 2.43 8.67
N GLY A 155 8.69 1.41 7.88
CA GLY A 155 9.36 0.12 8.00
C GLY A 155 8.87 -0.90 7.01
N ALA A 156 8.98 -2.17 7.35
CA ALA A 156 8.53 -3.27 6.53
C ALA A 156 7.78 -4.33 7.35
N ILE A 157 6.91 -5.07 6.70
CA ILE A 157 6.22 -6.21 7.30
C ILE A 157 7.14 -7.42 7.25
N LEU A 158 7.27 -8.11 8.38
CA LEU A 158 7.84 -9.45 8.44
C LEU A 158 6.73 -10.44 8.08
N PRO A 159 6.79 -11.07 6.89
CA PRO A 159 5.71 -11.94 6.44
C PRO A 159 5.60 -13.19 7.32
N GLN A 160 4.37 -13.65 7.55
CA GLN A 160 4.10 -14.91 8.26
C GLN A 160 4.19 -16.11 7.32
N ASP A 161 4.03 -15.87 6.03
CA ASP A 161 4.14 -16.80 4.93
C ASP A 161 5.53 -16.74 4.27
N GLU A 162 5.85 -17.74 3.46
CA GLU A 162 7.04 -17.68 2.63
C GLU A 162 6.88 -16.57 1.60
N ARG A 163 7.80 -15.59 1.66
CA ARG A 163 7.89 -14.48 0.72
C ARG A 163 9.35 -14.26 0.35
N ALA A 164 9.57 -13.81 -0.89
CA ALA A 164 10.88 -13.37 -1.34
C ALA A 164 11.17 -11.90 -0.99
N ILE A 165 10.13 -11.15 -0.61
CA ILE A 165 10.21 -9.72 -0.27
C ILE A 165 9.61 -9.44 1.11
N GLN A 166 9.99 -8.31 1.70
CA GLN A 166 9.34 -7.72 2.87
C GLN A 166 8.55 -6.49 2.40
N PRO A 167 7.20 -6.54 2.35
CA PRO A 167 6.41 -5.41 1.90
C PRO A 167 6.67 -4.17 2.76
N PRO A 168 6.98 -3.01 2.16
CA PRO A 168 7.16 -1.78 2.94
C PRO A 168 5.81 -1.32 3.49
N ALA A 169 5.86 -0.60 4.60
CA ALA A 169 4.67 -0.13 5.30
C ALA A 169 4.92 1.17 6.06
N ILE A 170 3.85 1.94 6.23
CA ILE A 170 3.81 3.13 7.08
C ILE A 170 2.75 2.96 8.16
N VAL A 171 3.00 3.59 9.30
CA VAL A 171 2.06 3.66 10.42
C VAL A 171 1.65 5.11 10.60
N LEU A 172 0.35 5.36 10.57
CA LEU A 172 -0.25 6.68 10.65
C LEU A 172 -1.14 6.80 11.89
N GLU A 173 -1.28 8.02 12.39
CA GLU A 173 -2.31 8.37 13.37
C GLU A 173 -3.71 8.03 12.85
N TYR A 174 -4.53 7.41 13.70
CA TYR A 174 -5.95 7.19 13.41
C TYR A 174 -6.80 8.32 13.99
N ILE A 175 -7.71 8.85 13.18
CA ILE A 175 -8.67 9.88 13.60
C ILE A 175 -10.05 9.22 13.74
N PRO A 176 -10.52 8.90 14.96
CA PRO A 176 -11.69 8.06 15.18
C PRO A 176 -13.00 8.67 14.67
N ASP A 177 -13.12 9.99 14.72
CA ASP A 177 -14.33 10.73 14.37
C ASP A 177 -14.22 11.44 13.02
N ALA A 178 -13.23 11.07 12.18
CA ALA A 178 -13.08 11.65 10.86
C ALA A 178 -14.23 11.21 9.93
N ILE A 179 -14.83 12.18 9.25
CA ILE A 179 -15.86 11.97 8.24
C ILE A 179 -15.26 12.33 6.87
N SER A 180 -15.46 11.47 5.88
CA SER A 180 -15.08 11.79 4.50
C SER A 180 -15.88 12.99 4.02
N LEU A 181 -15.21 13.96 3.38
CA LEU A 181 -15.89 15.12 2.77
C LEU A 181 -17.00 14.72 1.79
N ARG A 182 -16.91 13.51 1.19
CA ARG A 182 -17.97 12.98 0.30
C ARG A 182 -19.27 12.67 1.03
N ASP A 183 -19.20 12.39 2.32
CA ASP A 183 -20.33 11.99 3.16
C ASP A 183 -20.88 13.18 3.97
N VAL A 184 -20.21 14.34 3.90
CA VAL A 184 -20.69 15.58 4.53
C VAL A 184 -21.73 16.23 3.61
N PRO A 185 -22.95 16.54 4.10
CA PRO A 185 -23.94 17.29 3.34
C PRO A 185 -23.35 18.62 2.87
N VAL A 186 -23.58 19.00 1.61
CA VAL A 186 -22.99 20.21 1.01
C VAL A 186 -23.35 21.45 1.82
N GLU A 187 -24.54 21.49 2.42
CA GLU A 187 -25.04 22.58 3.25
C GLU A 187 -24.29 22.72 4.58
N ALA A 188 -23.63 21.65 5.05
CA ALA A 188 -22.81 21.65 6.25
C ALA A 188 -21.34 22.03 5.97
N VAL A 189 -20.96 22.17 4.69
CA VAL A 189 -19.61 22.58 4.30
C VAL A 189 -19.55 24.11 4.24
N GLU A 190 -19.12 24.71 5.34
CA GLU A 190 -18.98 26.17 5.45
C GLU A 190 -17.91 26.73 4.49
N ALA A 191 -18.11 27.97 4.02
CA ALA A 191 -17.16 28.64 3.12
C ALA A 191 -15.75 28.77 3.74
N ASP A 192 -15.65 28.84 5.06
CA ASP A 192 -14.40 28.92 5.80
C ASP A 192 -13.58 27.63 5.69
N LEU A 193 -14.25 26.47 5.59
CA LEU A 193 -13.58 25.18 5.37
C LEU A 193 -12.93 25.14 3.99
N TRP A 194 -13.64 25.59 2.95
CA TRP A 194 -13.08 25.70 1.59
C TRP A 194 -11.92 26.68 1.51
N THR A 195 -12.07 27.84 2.14
CA THR A 195 -11.01 28.87 2.18
C THR A 195 -9.76 28.36 2.89
N THR A 196 -9.95 27.63 3.99
CA THR A 196 -8.87 27.00 4.74
C THR A 196 -8.18 25.93 3.91
N LEU A 197 -8.94 25.05 3.26
CA LEU A 197 -8.41 24.01 2.39
C LEU A 197 -7.63 24.61 1.20
N ALA A 198 -8.19 25.60 0.52
CA ALA A 198 -7.54 26.27 -0.60
C ALA A 198 -6.21 26.91 -0.17
N ARG A 199 -6.21 27.66 0.95
CA ARG A 199 -5.00 28.28 1.49
C ARG A 199 -3.91 27.25 1.84
N ILE A 200 -4.30 26.09 2.37
CA ILE A 200 -3.37 25.00 2.67
C ILE A 200 -2.79 24.41 1.38
N VAL A 201 -3.64 24.14 0.38
CA VAL A 201 -3.20 23.62 -0.92
C VAL A 201 -2.26 24.60 -1.61
N ASP A 202 -2.56 25.90 -1.57
CA ASP A 202 -1.67 26.94 -2.11
C ASP A 202 -0.31 26.95 -1.41
N SER A 203 -0.28 26.65 -0.10
CA SER A 203 0.99 26.57 0.64
C SER A 203 1.88 25.39 0.24
N PHE A 204 1.37 24.42 -0.54
CA PHE A 204 2.20 23.33 -1.07
C PHE A 204 3.08 23.77 -2.25
N THR A 205 2.83 24.95 -2.84
CA THR A 205 3.56 25.47 -4.01
C THR A 205 4.78 26.32 -3.66
N THR A 206 4.96 26.64 -2.38
CA THR A 206 6.09 27.42 -1.83
C THR A 206 7.08 26.53 -1.10
#